data_AF-A0A132P4G1-F1
#
_entry.id   AF-A0A132P4G1-F1
#
_cell.length_a   1.000
_cell.length_b   1.000
_cell.length_c   1.000
_cell.angle_alpha   90.00
_cell.angle_beta   90.00
_cell.angle_gamma   90.00
#
_symmetry.space_group_name_H-M   'P 1'
#
loop_
_entity.id
_entity.type
_entity.pdbx_description
1 polymer ?
#
loop_
_entity_poly.entity_id
_entity_poly.type
_entity_poly.pdbx_seq_one_letter_code
_entity_poly.pdbx_strand_id
1 'polypeptide(L)'
;MIKKLIQFSMDLYDIESGATVSVESDHLIINFGGKRQIILWVVDDVLFPEIVHDFEESKAVEFEIVKKVMELIEKYEEDSE
;
A
#
# COMPACT_ATOMS: atom_id res chain seq x y z
N MET A 1 -2.19 7.13 -15.45
CA MET A 1 -2.80 7.00 -14.10
C MET A 1 -3.53 5.66 -13.93
N ILE A 2 -4.69 5.40 -14.57
CA ILE A 2 -5.46 4.14 -14.38
C ILE A 2 -4.64 2.87 -14.66
N LYS A 3 -3.86 2.80 -15.76
CA LYS A 3 -3.02 1.63 -16.06
C LYS A 3 -1.94 1.37 -15.00
N LYS A 4 -1.33 2.42 -14.45
CA LYS A 4 -0.33 2.32 -13.38
C LYS A 4 -0.97 1.79 -12.10
N LEU A 5 -2.18 2.24 -11.76
CA LEU A 5 -2.93 1.76 -10.60
C LEU A 5 -3.33 0.28 -10.73
N ILE A 6 -3.74 -0.16 -11.93
CA ILE A 6 -4.05 -1.56 -12.21
C ILE A 6 -2.79 -2.42 -12.02
N GLN A 7 -1.66 -2.01 -12.59
CA GLN A 7 -0.41 -2.75 -12.45
C GLN A 7 0.08 -2.77 -11.00
N PHE A 8 0.00 -1.65 -10.29
CA PHE A 8 0.31 -1.57 -8.87
C PHE A 8 -0.55 -2.54 -8.05
N SER A 9 -1.85 -2.61 -8.33
CA SER A 9 -2.75 -3.56 -7.65
C SER A 9 -2.40 -5.03 -7.96
N MET A 10 -1.91 -5.34 -9.16
CA MET A 10 -1.46 -6.69 -9.52
C MET A 10 -0.14 -7.04 -8.83
N ASP A 11 0.84 -6.14 -8.87
CA ASP A 11 2.14 -6.33 -8.23
C ASP A 11 1.98 -6.47 -6.70
N LEU A 12 1.03 -5.73 -6.11
CA LEU A 12 0.68 -5.86 -4.70
C LEU A 12 0.06 -7.24 -4.37
N TYR A 13 -0.81 -7.76 -5.24
CA TYR A 13 -1.41 -9.08 -5.08
C TYR A 13 -0.36 -10.20 -5.12
N ASP A 14 0.70 -10.04 -5.92
CA ASP A 14 1.83 -10.98 -5.96
C ASP A 14 2.65 -10.99 -4.66
N ILE A 15 2.61 -9.90 -3.88
CA ILE A 15 3.26 -9.80 -2.56
C ILE A 15 2.39 -10.43 -1.47
N GLU A 16 1.10 -10.05 -1.41
CA GLU A 16 0.12 -10.61 -0.48
C GLU A 16 -1.23 -10.73 -1.19
N SER A 17 -1.65 -11.97 -1.44
CA SER A 17 -2.88 -12.28 -2.19
C SER A 17 -4.16 -11.75 -1.55
N GLY A 18 -4.14 -11.50 -0.23
CA GLY A 18 -5.25 -10.85 0.48
C GLY A 18 -5.25 -9.33 0.36
N ALA A 19 -4.24 -8.73 -0.28
CA ALA A 19 -4.08 -7.29 -0.34
C ALA A 19 -5.01 -6.64 -1.38
N THR A 20 -5.62 -5.52 -1.01
CA THR A 20 -6.49 -4.71 -1.86
C THR A 20 -6.12 -3.24 -1.73
N VAL A 21 -6.29 -2.47 -2.81
CA VAL A 21 -6.11 -1.02 -2.82
C VAL A 21 -7.47 -0.35 -2.94
N SER A 22 -7.74 0.60 -2.04
CA SER A 22 -8.85 1.54 -2.16
C SER A 22 -8.29 2.94 -2.40
N VAL A 23 -8.91 3.69 -3.30
CA VAL A 23 -8.53 5.07 -3.62
C VAL A 23 -9.55 5.98 -2.98
N GLU A 24 -9.11 6.80 -2.03
CA GLU A 24 -9.91 7.86 -1.43
C GLU A 24 -9.51 9.23 -2.01
N SER A 25 -10.20 10.29 -1.61
CA SER A 25 -10.02 11.64 -2.18
C SER A 25 -8.61 12.23 -2.02
N ASP A 26 -7.89 11.85 -0.96
CA ASP A 26 -6.61 12.42 -0.52
C ASP A 26 -5.57 11.36 -0.14
N HIS A 27 -5.92 10.07 -0.17
CA HIS A 27 -5.02 8.99 0.19
C HIS A 27 -5.39 7.66 -0.48
N LEU A 28 -4.44 6.74 -0.48
CA LEU A 28 -4.66 5.33 -0.86
C LEU A 28 -4.67 4.48 0.41
N ILE A 29 -5.56 3.49 0.46
CA ILE A 29 -5.62 2.52 1.55
C ILE A 29 -5.22 1.16 0.99
N ILE A 30 -4.17 0.57 1.56
CA ILE A 30 -3.75 -0.81 1.33
C ILE A 30 -4.25 -1.66 2.49
N ASN A 31 -5.23 -2.53 2.21
CA ASN A 31 -5.79 -3.46 3.18
C ASN A 31 -5.28 -4.87 2.91
N PHE A 32 -4.76 -5.56 3.93
CA PHE A 32 -4.18 -6.90 3.83
C PHE A 32 -5.17 -7.99 4.28
N GLY A 33 -6.40 -7.96 3.76
CA GLY A 33 -7.40 -9.02 3.97
C GLY A 33 -7.90 -9.13 5.42
N GLY A 34 -8.18 -8.00 6.08
CA GLY A 34 -8.65 -7.97 7.47
C GLY A 34 -7.53 -7.91 8.53
N LYS A 35 -6.27 -7.88 8.08
CA LYS A 35 -5.10 -7.47 8.88
C LYS A 35 -4.98 -5.94 8.93
N ARG A 36 -3.93 -5.43 9.59
CA ARG A 36 -3.57 -4.00 9.63
C ARG A 36 -3.44 -3.42 8.22
N GLN A 37 -3.63 -2.11 8.11
CA GLN A 37 -3.64 -1.38 6.84
C GLN A 37 -2.44 -0.43 6.75
N ILE A 38 -2.07 -0.08 5.52
CA ILE A 38 -1.17 1.05 5.25
C ILE A 38 -1.99 2.13 4.54
N ILE A 39 -1.95 3.35 5.06
CA ILE A 39 -2.45 4.54 4.38
C ILE A 39 -1.27 5.21 3.68
N LEU A 40 -1.42 5.55 2.40
CA LEU A 40 -0.47 6.36 1.66
C LEU A 40 -1.09 7.72 1.43
N TRP A 41 -0.63 8.71 2.18
CA TRP A 41 -1.03 10.10 1.98
C TRP A 41 -0.33 10.66 0.76
N VAL A 42 -1.07 11.40 -0.06
CA VAL A 42 -0.52 12.11 -1.22
C VAL A 42 -0.52 13.60 -0.90
N VAL A 43 0.66 14.19 -0.69
CA VAL A 43 0.83 15.61 -0.38
C VAL A 43 1.82 16.20 -1.38
N ASP A 44 1.37 17.16 -2.19
CA ASP A 44 2.18 17.81 -3.22
C ASP A 44 2.92 16.80 -4.14
N ASP A 45 2.21 15.76 -4.60
CA ASP A 45 2.73 14.64 -5.41
C ASP A 45 3.78 13.75 -4.71
N VAL A 46 4.01 13.95 -3.40
CA VAL A 46 4.89 13.11 -2.56
C VAL A 46 4.07 12.13 -1.73
N LEU A 47 4.57 10.89 -1.60
CA LEU A 47 3.91 9.81 -0.86
C LEU A 47 4.40 9.71 0.59
N PHE A 48 3.48 9.70 1.56
CA PHE A 48 3.79 9.51 2.98
C PHE A 48 3.06 8.27 3.53
N PRO A 49 3.77 7.14 3.74
CA PRO A 49 3.18 5.95 4.29
C PRO A 49 2.94 6.07 5.80
N GLU A 50 1.73 5.74 6.21
CA GLU A 50 1.30 5.57 7.60
C GLU A 50 0.84 4.12 7.81
N ILE A 51 1.40 3.47 8.83
CA ILE A 51 0.91 2.16 9.25
C ILE A 51 -0.22 2.40 10.25
N VAL A 52 -1.45 2.07 9.86
CA VAL A 52 -2.61 2.25 10.75
C VAL A 52 -2.62 1.15 11.80
N HIS A 53 -2.65 1.57 13.06
CA HIS A 53 -2.67 0.69 14.21
C HIS A 53 -4.08 0.53 14.75
N ASP A 54 -4.62 -0.68 14.67
CA ASP A 54 -5.68 -1.12 15.57
C ASP A 54 -5.20 -2.36 16.36
N PHE A 55 -5.57 -2.40 17.63
CA PHE A 55 -4.76 -2.89 18.76
C PHE A 55 -4.56 -4.42 18.89
N GLU A 56 -4.99 -5.23 17.91
CA GLU A 56 -4.91 -6.69 17.99
C GLU A 56 -3.62 -7.23 17.33
N GLU A 57 -2.81 -7.96 18.09
CA GLU A 57 -1.60 -8.63 17.60
C GLU A 57 -1.91 -9.64 16.48
N SER A 58 -3.07 -10.30 16.55
CA SER A 58 -3.55 -11.27 15.54
C SER A 58 -3.76 -10.67 14.15
N LYS A 59 -3.82 -9.34 14.04
CA LYS A 59 -3.96 -8.61 12.77
C LYS A 59 -2.63 -8.03 12.27
N ALA A 60 -1.51 -8.33 12.93
CA ALA A 60 -0.21 -7.87 12.47
C ALA A 60 0.10 -8.38 11.05
N VAL A 61 0.74 -7.52 10.27
CA VAL A 61 1.30 -7.87 8.97
C VAL A 61 2.79 -8.16 9.19
N GLU A 62 3.29 -9.24 8.60
CA GLU A 62 4.71 -9.60 8.72
C GLU A 62 5.59 -8.48 8.16
N PHE A 63 6.70 -8.21 8.84
CA PHE A 63 7.63 -7.14 8.45
C PHE A 63 8.12 -7.28 7.00
N GLU A 64 8.36 -8.51 6.55
CA GLU A 64 8.81 -8.78 5.18
C GLU A 64 7.76 -8.37 4.13
N ILE A 65 6.47 -8.51 4.44
CA ILE A 65 5.38 -8.05 3.57
C ILE A 65 5.39 -6.52 3.52
N VAL A 66 5.48 -5.86 4.68
CA VAL A 66 5.53 -4.39 4.76
C VAL A 66 6.72 -3.85 3.96
N LYS A 67 7.90 -4.46 4.10
CA LYS A 67 9.10 -4.05 3.38
C LYS A 67 8.92 -4.14 1.86
N LYS A 68 8.41 -5.26 1.35
CA LYS A 68 8.15 -5.44 -0.08
C LYS A 68 7.12 -4.45 -0.62
N VAL A 69 6.11 -4.10 0.19
CA VAL A 69 5.12 -3.08 -0.19
C VAL A 69 5.77 -1.70 -0.26
N MET A 70 6.66 -1.34 0.66
CA MET A 70 7.39 -0.07 0.60
C MET A 70 8.32 -0.01 -0.63
N GLU A 71 9.06 -1.08 -0.92
CA GLU A 71 9.89 -1.19 -2.14
C GLU A 71 9.04 -1.06 -3.42
N LEU A 72 7.82 -1.62 -3.43
CA LEU A 72 6.89 -1.47 -4.54
C LEU A 72 6.42 -0.02 -4.70
N ILE A 73 6.14 0.68 -3.60
CA ILE A 73 5.73 2.10 -3.64
C ILE A 73 6.84 2.97 -4.22
N GLU A 74 8.08 2.81 -3.72
CA GLU A 74 9.26 3.55 -4.21
C GLU A 74 9.46 3.38 -5.72
N LYS A 75 9.37 2.13 -6.23
CA LYS A 75 9.47 1.86 -7.67
C LYS A 75 8.48 2.68 -8.52
N TYR A 76 7.24 2.85 -8.05
CA TYR A 76 6.21 3.57 -8.80
C TYR A 76 6.30 5.10 -8.64
N GLU A 77 6.96 5.58 -7.59
CA GLU A 77 7.35 6.98 -7.44
C GLU A 77 8.48 7.34 -8.42
N GLU A 78 9.55 6.53 -8.47
CA GLU A 78 10.69 6.73 -9.39
C GLU A 78 10.27 6.65 -10.87
N ASP A 79 9.36 5.75 -11.24
CA ASP A 79 8.81 5.64 -12.60
C ASP A 79 7.89 6.82 -13.00
N SER A 80 7.70 7.82 -12.12
CA SER A 80 6.87 9.00 -12.37
C SER A 80 7.67 10.28 -12.67
N GLU A 81 9.00 10.25 -12.54
CA GLU A 81 9.93 11.25 -13.11
C GLU A 81 10.28 10.94 -14.58
#